data_AF-A0A3L8AHK2-F1
#
_entry.id   AF-A0A3L8AHK2-F1
#
_cell.length_a   1.000
_cell.length_b   1.000
_cell.length_c   1.000
_cell.angle_alpha   90.00
_cell.angle_beta   90.00
_cell.angle_gamma   90.00
#
_symmetry.space_group_name_H-M   'P 1'
#
loop_
_entity.id
_entity.type
_entity.pdbx_description
1 polymer ?
#
loop_
_entity_poly.entity_id
_entity_poly.type
_entity_poly.pdbx_seq_one_letter_code
_entity_poly.pdbx_strand_id
1 'polypeptide(L)'
;MTQHTYDNESVQELLGWAKKMLETKNYPTEKYQLNKCTTIIDGKQYLESLIAMIDRNWENSTFHPIIEQLWEFREKWENKEA
;
A
#
# COMPACT_ATOMS: atom_id res chain seq x y z
N MET A 1 -7.70 14.97 -5.37
CA MET A 1 -7.76 13.50 -5.25
C MET A 1 -7.07 12.98 -6.49
N THR A 2 -5.88 12.43 -6.32
CA THR A 2 -5.16 11.76 -7.42
C THR A 2 -6.05 10.62 -7.89
N GLN A 3 -6.36 10.55 -9.18
CA GLN A 3 -7.19 9.46 -9.70
C GLN A 3 -6.28 8.28 -9.97
N HIS A 4 -6.31 7.28 -9.07
CA HIS A 4 -5.55 6.05 -9.26
C HIS A 4 -6.17 5.22 -10.38
N THR A 5 -5.31 4.62 -11.21
CA THR A 5 -5.71 3.66 -12.23
C THR A 5 -5.43 2.24 -11.75
N TYR A 6 -6.22 1.30 -12.27
CA TYR A 6 -6.17 -0.12 -11.91
C TYR A 6 -5.65 -0.99 -13.06
N ASP A 7 -4.98 -0.37 -14.04
CA ASP A 7 -4.33 -1.09 -15.11
C ASP A 7 -3.12 -1.87 -14.60
N ASN A 8 -2.69 -2.87 -15.37
CA ASN A 8 -1.60 -3.75 -14.98
C ASN A 8 -0.31 -2.98 -14.67
N GLU A 9 0.04 -1.95 -15.45
CA GLU A 9 1.28 -1.19 -15.23
C GLU A 9 1.25 -0.51 -13.86
N SER A 10 0.20 0.24 -13.59
CA SER A 10 0.04 0.99 -12.33
C SER A 10 0.00 0.08 -11.10
N VAL A 11 -0.68 -1.06 -11.19
CA VAL A 11 -0.74 -2.04 -10.10
C VAL A 11 0.62 -2.70 -9.88
N GLN A 12 1.34 -3.08 -10.94
CA GLN A 12 2.66 -3.68 -10.80
C GLN A 12 3.70 -2.68 -10.27
N GLU A 13 3.62 -1.40 -10.64
CA GLU A 13 4.46 -0.35 -10.05
C GLU A 13 4.21 -0.18 -8.55
N LEU A 14 2.93 -0.16 -8.13
CA LEU A 14 2.57 -0.06 -6.72
C LEU A 14 3.04 -1.28 -5.92
N LEU A 15 2.85 -2.49 -6.46
CA LEU A 15 3.36 -3.72 -5.86
C LEU A 15 4.89 -3.73 -5.79
N GLY A 16 5.57 -3.24 -6.82
CA GLY A 16 7.02 -3.11 -6.87
C GLY A 16 7.54 -2.17 -5.77
N TRP A 17 6.89 -1.02 -5.58
CA TRP A 17 7.18 -0.11 -4.47
C TRP A 17 7.00 -0.81 -3.12
N ALA A 18 5.87 -1.48 -2.88
CA ALA A 18 5.60 -2.13 -1.61
C ALA A 18 6.60 -3.26 -1.29
N LYS A 19 6.99 -4.05 -2.31
CA LYS A 19 8.04 -5.08 -2.20
C LYS A 19 9.38 -4.45 -1.85
N LYS A 20 9.76 -3.36 -2.51
CA LYS A 20 11.00 -2.61 -2.21
C LYS A 20 11.02 -2.09 -0.77
N MET A 21 9.90 -1.58 -0.26
CA MET A 21 9.78 -1.13 1.13
C MET A 21 10.04 -2.26 2.13
N LEU A 22 9.54 -3.47 1.84
CA LEU A 22 9.84 -4.65 2.65
C LEU A 22 11.32 -5.03 2.61
N GLU A 23 11.95 -5.00 1.43
CA GLU A 23 13.37 -5.32 1.25
C GLU A 23 14.28 -4.33 1.99
N THR A 24 14.01 -3.03 1.87
CA THR A 24 14.78 -1.98 2.53
C THR A 24 14.43 -1.79 4.00
N LYS A 25 13.37 -2.48 4.46
CA LYS A 25 12.76 -2.29 5.79
C LYS A 25 12.32 -0.84 6.04
N ASN A 26 12.01 -0.10 4.97
CA ASN A 26 11.55 1.29 5.07
C ASN A 26 10.04 1.32 5.30
N TYR A 27 9.56 0.81 6.42
CA TYR A 27 8.13 0.81 6.76
C TYR A 27 7.97 1.13 8.25
N PRO A 28 6.78 1.55 8.71
CA PRO A 28 6.59 1.89 10.12
C PRO A 28 6.90 0.69 11.02
N THR A 29 7.85 0.89 11.92
CA THR A 29 8.23 -0.08 12.98
C THR A 29 7.44 0.14 14.27
N GLU A 30 6.78 1.29 14.39
CA GLU A 30 5.88 1.64 15.49
C GLU A 30 4.45 1.87 14.96
N LYS A 31 3.50 2.07 15.89
CA LYS A 31 2.11 2.37 15.53
C LYS A 31 2.05 3.59 14.61
N TYR A 32 1.49 3.38 13.43
CA TYR A 32 1.36 4.42 12.41
C TYR A 32 -0.11 4.65 12.08
N GLN A 33 -0.62 5.83 12.42
CA GLN A 33 -1.97 6.20 12.05
C GLN A 33 -2.00 6.61 10.58
N LEU A 34 -2.57 5.75 9.73
CA LEU A 34 -2.71 6.02 8.30
C LEU A 34 -3.82 7.04 8.04
N ASN A 35 -5.00 6.83 8.63
CA ASN A 35 -6.10 7.78 8.56
C ASN A 35 -6.91 7.76 9.87
N LYS A 36 -8.06 8.43 9.92
CA LYS A 36 -8.88 8.50 11.16
C LYS A 36 -9.39 7.12 11.61
N CYS A 37 -9.53 6.16 10.70
CA CYS A 37 -10.10 4.85 10.95
C CYS A 37 -9.04 3.73 10.96
N THR A 38 -7.88 3.95 10.32
CA THR A 38 -6.84 2.93 10.15
C THR A 38 -5.58 3.27 10.92
N THR A 39 -5.22 2.40 11.86
CA THR A 39 -3.92 2.41 12.55
C THR A 39 -3.17 1.13 12.22
N ILE A 40 -1.99 1.27 11.62
CA ILE A 40 -1.08 0.18 11.31
C ILE A 40 -0.30 -0.14 12.59
N ILE A 41 -0.44 -1.36 13.08
CA ILE A 41 0.23 -1.84 14.30
C ILE A 41 1.56 -2.51 13.95
N ASP A 42 1.58 -3.29 12.85
CA ASP A 42 2.76 -3.97 12.33
C ASP A 42 2.90 -3.63 10.84
N GLY A 43 3.85 -2.75 10.51
CA GLY A 43 4.05 -2.27 9.14
C GLY A 43 4.46 -3.36 8.16
N LYS A 44 5.21 -4.37 8.63
CA LYS A 44 5.63 -5.49 7.79
C LYS A 44 4.42 -6.35 7.42
N GLN A 45 3.70 -6.84 8.43
CA GLN A 45 2.52 -7.69 8.22
C GLN A 45 1.46 -6.98 7.40
N TYR A 46 1.30 -5.67 7.59
CA TYR A 46 0.38 -4.83 6.81
C TYR A 46 0.73 -4.84 5.32
N LEU A 47 1.99 -4.53 4.97
CA LEU A 47 2.45 -4.54 3.58
C LEU A 47 2.38 -5.94 2.95
N GLU A 48 2.83 -6.98 3.66
CA GLU A 48 2.73 -8.37 3.17
C GLU A 48 1.29 -8.77 2.86
N SER A 49 0.33 -8.35 3.71
CA SER A 49 -1.10 -8.62 3.50
C SER A 49 -1.64 -7.91 2.27
N LEU A 50 -1.37 -6.61 2.12
CA LEU A 50 -1.83 -5.82 0.97
C LEU A 50 -1.25 -6.36 -0.34
N ILE A 51 0.05 -6.64 -0.36
CA ILE A 51 0.72 -7.23 -1.53
C ILE A 51 0.04 -8.54 -1.92
N ALA A 52 -0.16 -9.46 -0.98
CA ALA A 52 -0.76 -10.76 -1.27
C ALA A 52 -2.20 -10.66 -1.77
N MET A 53 -2.99 -9.72 -1.23
CA MET A 53 -4.37 -9.50 -1.67
C MET A 53 -4.43 -8.89 -3.07
N ILE A 54 -3.60 -7.90 -3.36
CA ILE A 54 -3.59 -7.21 -4.65
C ILE A 54 -3.03 -8.14 -5.74
N ASP A 55 -1.87 -8.75 -5.52
CA ASP A 55 -1.17 -9.63 -6.49
C ASP A 55 -2.09 -10.73 -7.04
N ARG A 56 -3.00 -11.25 -6.21
CA ARG A 56 -3.93 -12.33 -6.57
C ARG A 56 -5.28 -11.87 -7.12
N ASN A 57 -5.71 -10.64 -6.81
CA ASN A 57 -7.10 -10.23 -7.03
C ASN A 57 -7.27 -8.87 -7.73
N TRP A 58 -6.18 -8.21 -8.16
CA TRP A 58 -6.25 -6.84 -8.69
C TRP A 58 -7.17 -6.68 -9.90
N GLU A 59 -7.33 -7.71 -10.73
CA GLU A 59 -8.25 -7.70 -11.88
C GLU A 59 -9.73 -7.66 -11.45
N ASN A 60 -10.03 -8.07 -10.22
CA ASN A 60 -11.38 -8.03 -9.66
C ASN A 60 -11.63 -6.69 -8.98
N SER A 61 -12.57 -5.93 -9.55
CA SER A 61 -12.96 -4.59 -9.08
C SER A 61 -13.47 -4.51 -7.64
N THR A 62 -13.90 -5.64 -7.06
CA THR A 62 -14.26 -5.75 -5.64
C THR A 62 -13.06 -5.47 -4.72
N PHE A 63 -11.84 -5.71 -5.21
CA PHE A 63 -10.60 -5.54 -4.45
C PHE A 63 -9.90 -4.21 -4.71
N HIS A 64 -10.44 -3.34 -5.58
CA HIS A 64 -9.90 -1.99 -5.77
C HIS A 64 -9.74 -1.19 -4.47
N PRO A 65 -10.62 -1.29 -3.44
CA PRO A 65 -10.39 -0.61 -2.16
C PRO A 65 -9.06 -0.98 -1.48
N ILE A 66 -8.55 -2.20 -1.71
CA ILE A 66 -7.27 -2.64 -1.16
C ILE A 66 -6.10 -1.99 -1.91
N ILE A 67 -6.26 -1.75 -3.22
CA ILE A 67 -5.31 -1.01 -4.04
C ILE A 67 -5.26 0.46 -3.59
N GLU A 68 -6.43 1.08 -3.38
CA GLU A 68 -6.53 2.44 -2.83
C GLU A 68 -5.86 2.56 -1.46
N GLN A 69 -6.04 1.56 -0.61
CA GLN A 69 -5.43 1.54 0.71
C GLN A 69 -3.90 1.49 0.66
N LEU A 70 -3.32 0.79 -0.33
CA LEU A 70 -1.87 0.78 -0.54
C LEU A 70 -1.37 2.10 -1.13
N TRP A 71 -2.12 2.72 -2.04
CA TRP A 71 -1.83 4.07 -2.54
C TRP A 71 -1.85 5.13 -1.43
N GLU A 72 -2.89 5.15 -0.60
CA GLU A 72 -2.99 6.10 0.52
C GLU A 72 -1.81 5.94 1.48
N PHE A 73 -1.42 4.68 1.75
CA PHE A 73 -0.23 4.39 2.55
C PHE A 73 1.04 4.95 1.92
N ARG A 74 1.25 4.72 0.63
CA ARG A 74 2.39 5.25 -0.12
C ARG A 74 2.42 6.77 -0.10
N GLU A 75 1.34 7.43 -0.51
CA GLU A 75 1.26 8.89 -0.56
C GLU A 75 1.54 9.49 0.81
N LYS A 76 0.97 8.94 1.89
CA LYS A 76 1.20 9.48 3.23
C LYS A 76 2.60 9.20 3.75
N TRP A 77 3.19 8.06 3.42
CA TRP A 77 4.54 7.72 3.83
C TRP A 77 5.58 8.59 3.11
N GLU A 78 5.48 8.71 1.79
CA GLU A 78 6.41 9.52 0.98
C GLU A 78 6.29 11.02 1.31
N ASN A 79 5.08 11.53 1.59
CA ASN A 79 4.90 12.92 2.04
C ASN A 79 5.40 13.18 3.48
N LYS A 80 5.59 12.14 4.30
CA LYS A 80 6.19 12.30 5.64
C LYS A 80 7.72 12.46 5.54
N GLU A 81 8.33 11.92 4.50
CA GLU A 81 9.78 12.02 4.25
C GLU A 81 10.17 13.28 3.45
N ALA A 82 9.20 14.14 3.08
CA ALA A 82 9.38 15.38 2.34
C ALA A 82 9.50 16.63 3.23
#